data_AF-U6M782-F1
#
_entry.id   AF-U6M782-F1
#
_cell.length_a   1.000
_cell.length_b   1.000
_cell.length_c   1.000
_cell.angle_alpha   90.00
_cell.angle_beta   90.00
_cell.angle_gamma   90.00
#
_symmetry.space_group_name_H-M   'P 1'
#
loop_
_entity.id
_entity.type
_entity.pdbx_description
1 polymer ?
#
loop_
_entity_poly.entity_id
_entity_poly.type
_entity_poly.pdbx_seq_one_letter_code
_entity_poly.pdbx_strand_id
1 'polypeptide(L)'
;MNLGWKASEHSVRKAFQRHFTPSLNDGQALTEDPLATVNDHVAQVRECASPSDSSAKVQSDFLQHVQLLLSICRMVTLRLEQLKWDKTLSNKNSAPCSSSLIHEYPHSNSDREGAFGINEEPHSNSDHDGAFGIYSSVKADNILDTAWVVGSEQGQLVGEEVDETPDAEVPLSSPSHEEPDSDLGLEDPFGISSSVKADDFLDAVRIVRSGRRESVDGEVADRKYHEVQRSSPVREELDSNSGLDKYGIYSQVTSAEFLEFFGIFSSEYRRKVPSKQAEGLLFQLHLDERRNTFNLDARYYFERFLQACEEDGPVDATPSTANHKIPYSGRPFRSGALAQAAAHIFRLSEGSTNYARIRKVHQIADNWTSEGVLEATKRQEEENAYSLKQRLQIKREQMRVMLKEGIQNGDLEVIALFLL
;
A
#
# COMPACT_ATOMS: atom_id res chain seq x y z
N MET A 1 -13.47 5.70 7.71
CA MET A 1 -13.56 6.60 6.54
C MET A 1 -14.29 7.92 6.82
N ASN A 2 -15.63 8.01 6.78
CA ASN A 2 -16.36 9.31 6.78
C ASN A 2 -16.10 10.23 7.99
N LEU A 3 -16.00 9.68 9.20
CA LEU A 3 -15.61 10.47 10.37
C LEU A 3 -14.21 11.04 10.21
N GLY A 4 -13.26 10.23 9.73
CA GLY A 4 -11.90 10.64 9.42
C GLY A 4 -11.83 11.74 8.37
N TRP A 5 -12.64 11.67 7.30
CA TRP A 5 -12.76 12.71 6.27
C TRP A 5 -13.30 14.02 6.85
N LYS A 6 -14.44 13.98 7.56
CA LYS A 6 -15.07 15.17 8.14
C LYS A 6 -14.20 15.85 9.19
N ALA A 7 -13.47 15.07 9.99
CA ALA A 7 -12.53 15.57 10.99
C ALA A 7 -11.18 16.03 10.37
N SER A 8 -10.93 15.78 9.10
CA SER A 8 -9.69 16.20 8.45
C SER A 8 -9.68 17.70 8.15
N GLU A 9 -8.55 18.32 8.44
CA GLU A 9 -8.32 19.73 8.14
C GLU A 9 -8.49 20.03 6.65
N HIS A 10 -8.85 21.28 6.33
CA HIS A 10 -9.11 21.69 4.95
C HIS A 10 -7.93 21.43 4.01
N SER A 11 -6.70 21.68 4.47
CA SER A 11 -5.48 21.43 3.69
C SER A 11 -5.28 19.93 3.37
N VAL A 12 -5.61 19.03 4.30
CA VAL A 12 -5.55 17.58 4.11
C VAL A 12 -6.58 17.15 3.07
N ARG A 13 -7.82 17.64 3.19
CA ARG A 13 -8.89 17.34 2.21
C ARG A 13 -8.54 17.85 0.80
N LYS A 14 -7.96 19.05 0.71
CA LYS A 14 -7.49 19.61 -0.56
C LYS A 14 -6.33 18.81 -1.17
N ALA A 15 -5.38 18.38 -0.35
CA ALA A 15 -4.30 17.50 -0.79
C ALA A 15 -4.84 16.14 -1.26
N PHE A 16 -5.84 15.60 -0.56
CA PHE A 16 -6.49 14.36 -0.95
C PHE A 16 -7.15 14.48 -2.32
N GLN A 17 -7.95 15.52 -2.53
CA GLN A 17 -8.55 15.83 -3.83
C GLN A 17 -7.50 15.95 -4.94
N ARG A 18 -6.37 16.61 -4.65
CA ARG A 18 -5.31 16.79 -5.63
C ARG A 18 -4.61 15.50 -6.04
N HIS A 19 -4.38 14.59 -5.10
CA HIS A 19 -3.48 13.44 -5.30
C HIS A 19 -4.20 12.10 -5.48
N PHE A 20 -5.43 11.98 -4.98
CA PHE A 20 -6.16 10.72 -4.90
C PHE A 20 -7.56 10.78 -5.52
N THR A 21 -7.92 11.89 -6.17
CA THR A 21 -9.18 11.98 -6.93
C THR A 21 -8.90 11.95 -8.42
N PRO A 22 -9.65 11.15 -9.19
CA PRO A 22 -9.52 11.08 -10.63
C PRO A 22 -9.63 12.45 -11.29
N SER A 23 -8.57 12.87 -11.96
CA SER A 23 -8.50 14.14 -12.71
C SER A 23 -7.63 13.97 -13.94
N LEU A 24 -8.11 14.45 -15.10
CA LEU A 24 -7.39 14.33 -16.37
C LEU A 24 -6.18 15.25 -16.43
N ASN A 25 -6.27 16.41 -15.78
CA ASN A 25 -5.28 17.49 -15.83
C ASN A 25 -4.94 18.01 -14.43
N ASP A 26 -3.71 18.49 -14.27
CA ASP A 26 -3.30 19.23 -13.08
C ASP A 26 -4.15 20.49 -12.90
N GLY A 27 -4.68 20.70 -11.69
CA GLY A 27 -5.41 21.92 -11.35
C GLY A 27 -6.85 21.98 -11.84
N GLN A 28 -7.40 20.90 -12.43
CA GLN A 28 -8.83 20.81 -12.69
C GLN A 28 -9.57 20.94 -11.35
N ALA A 29 -10.44 21.96 -11.24
CA ALA A 29 -11.23 22.17 -10.05
C ALA A 29 -12.21 21.00 -9.90
N LEU A 30 -12.02 20.21 -8.84
CA LEU A 30 -12.95 19.16 -8.47
C LEU A 30 -14.09 19.82 -7.68
N THR A 31 -15.26 19.86 -8.29
CA THR A 31 -16.47 20.48 -7.70
C THR A 31 -17.21 19.54 -6.75
N GLU A 32 -16.87 18.25 -6.76
CA GLU A 32 -17.61 17.21 -6.04
C GLU A 32 -16.83 16.65 -4.84
N ASP A 33 -17.57 16.14 -3.86
CA ASP A 33 -16.98 15.42 -2.73
C ASP A 33 -16.29 14.15 -3.27
N PRO A 34 -14.96 13.98 -3.11
CA PRO A 34 -14.24 12.84 -3.66
C PRO A 34 -14.69 11.49 -3.08
N LEU A 35 -15.45 11.50 -1.98
CA LEU A 35 -16.02 10.30 -1.37
C LEU A 35 -17.48 10.06 -1.73
N ALA A 36 -18.12 10.93 -2.52
CA ALA A 36 -19.54 10.81 -2.87
C ALA A 36 -19.83 9.45 -3.53
N THR A 37 -19.11 9.12 -4.60
CA THR A 37 -19.25 7.83 -5.28
C THR A 37 -19.09 6.64 -4.33
N VAL A 38 -18.02 6.63 -3.52
CA VAL A 38 -17.78 5.51 -2.58
C VAL A 38 -18.92 5.38 -1.58
N ASN A 39 -19.43 6.51 -1.06
CA ASN A 39 -20.56 6.54 -0.14
C ASN A 39 -21.85 6.05 -0.79
N ASP A 40 -22.10 6.41 -2.05
CA ASP A 40 -23.27 5.99 -2.81
C ASP A 40 -23.25 4.47 -3.04
N HIS A 41 -22.10 3.91 -3.44
CA HIS A 41 -21.94 2.46 -3.58
C HIS A 41 -22.13 1.74 -2.24
N VAL A 42 -21.57 2.25 -1.14
CA VAL A 42 -21.76 1.68 0.21
C VAL A 42 -23.23 1.74 0.64
N ALA A 43 -23.95 2.83 0.35
CA ALA A 43 -25.36 2.95 0.64
C ALA A 43 -26.19 1.94 -0.17
N GLN A 44 -25.93 1.81 -1.47
CA GLN A 44 -26.62 0.86 -2.34
C GLN A 44 -26.40 -0.59 -1.93
N VAL A 45 -25.18 -0.98 -1.53
CA VAL A 45 -24.92 -2.33 -1.01
C VAL A 45 -25.63 -2.60 0.31
N ARG A 46 -25.79 -1.59 1.17
CA ARG A 46 -26.56 -1.74 2.43
C ARG A 46 -28.05 -1.92 2.20
N GLU A 47 -28.58 -1.33 1.14
CA GLU A 47 -29.99 -1.48 0.75
C GLU A 47 -30.26 -2.80 0.01
N CYS A 48 -29.23 -3.47 -0.50
CA CYS A 48 -29.36 -4.79 -1.11
C CYS A 48 -29.79 -5.83 -0.06
N ALA A 49 -30.81 -6.62 -0.41
CA ALA A 49 -31.14 -7.82 0.36
C ALA A 49 -29.95 -8.81 0.30
N SER A 50 -29.61 -9.42 1.45
CA SER A 50 -28.61 -10.47 1.50
C SER A 50 -28.99 -11.60 0.53
N PRO A 51 -28.09 -12.03 -0.39
CA PRO A 51 -28.40 -13.05 -1.40
C PRO A 51 -28.42 -14.48 -0.83
N SER A 52 -28.82 -14.67 0.44
CA SER A 52 -28.74 -15.96 1.15
C SER A 52 -29.52 -17.08 0.46
N ASP A 53 -30.60 -16.75 -0.25
CA ASP A 53 -31.42 -17.68 -1.03
C ASP A 53 -31.12 -17.64 -2.54
N SER A 54 -30.08 -16.93 -2.96
CA SER A 54 -29.65 -16.80 -4.36
C SER A 54 -28.64 -17.88 -4.77
N SER A 55 -28.33 -17.97 -6.06
CA SER A 55 -27.29 -18.88 -6.58
C SER A 55 -25.91 -18.59 -5.97
N ALA A 56 -25.04 -19.60 -5.89
CA ALA A 56 -23.67 -19.47 -5.38
C ALA A 56 -22.88 -18.35 -6.09
N LYS A 57 -23.07 -18.19 -7.41
CA LYS A 57 -22.45 -17.11 -8.18
C LYS A 57 -22.88 -15.71 -7.70
N VAL A 58 -24.17 -15.51 -7.44
CA VAL A 58 -24.69 -14.22 -6.95
C VAL A 58 -24.17 -13.92 -5.54
N GLN A 59 -24.01 -14.96 -4.70
CA GLN A 59 -23.40 -14.81 -3.38
C GLN A 59 -21.92 -14.43 -3.48
N SER A 60 -21.16 -15.08 -4.36
CA SER A 60 -19.75 -14.75 -4.62
C SER A 60 -19.60 -13.33 -5.15
N ASP A 61 -20.36 -12.94 -6.18
CA ASP A 61 -20.36 -11.59 -6.75
C ASP A 61 -20.64 -10.52 -5.67
N PHE A 62 -21.60 -10.78 -4.78
CA PHE A 62 -21.92 -9.89 -3.65
C PHE A 62 -20.76 -9.76 -2.66
N LEU A 63 -20.18 -10.89 -2.24
CA LEU A 63 -19.06 -10.90 -1.30
C LEU A 63 -17.82 -10.20 -1.88
N GLN A 64 -17.49 -10.47 -3.15
CA GLN A 64 -16.39 -9.80 -3.85
C GLN A 64 -16.61 -8.28 -3.91
N HIS A 65 -17.83 -7.83 -4.21
CA HIS A 65 -18.13 -6.40 -4.24
C HIS A 65 -18.06 -5.74 -2.86
N VAL A 66 -18.52 -6.42 -1.80
CA VAL A 66 -18.35 -5.96 -0.41
C VAL A 66 -16.87 -5.85 -0.04
N GLN A 67 -16.06 -6.83 -0.44
CA GLN A 67 -14.62 -6.85 -0.19
C GLN A 67 -13.91 -5.70 -0.92
N LEU A 68 -14.27 -5.42 -2.18
CA LEU A 68 -13.79 -4.24 -2.91
C LEU A 68 -14.06 -2.94 -2.14
N LEU A 69 -15.31 -2.73 -1.71
CA LEU A 69 -15.69 -1.51 -0.98
C LEU A 69 -14.96 -1.39 0.35
N LEU A 70 -14.76 -2.50 1.06
CA LEU A 70 -13.98 -2.53 2.29
C LEU A 70 -12.52 -2.14 2.04
N SER A 71 -11.89 -2.70 1.01
CA SER A 71 -10.53 -2.35 0.60
C SER A 71 -10.41 -0.88 0.21
N ILE A 72 -11.33 -0.34 -0.58
CA ILE A 72 -11.38 1.09 -0.92
C ILE A 72 -11.50 1.95 0.34
N CYS A 73 -12.42 1.62 1.26
CA CYS A 73 -12.60 2.38 2.50
C CYS A 73 -11.33 2.39 3.39
N ARG A 74 -10.59 1.27 3.42
CA ARG A 74 -9.31 1.16 4.14
C ARG A 74 -8.23 2.00 3.45
N MET A 75 -8.10 1.90 2.13
CA MET A 75 -7.15 2.72 1.36
C MET A 75 -7.43 4.23 1.51
N VAL A 76 -8.68 4.67 1.45
CA VAL A 76 -9.03 6.08 1.71
C VAL A 76 -8.57 6.51 3.10
N THR A 77 -8.77 5.66 4.10
CA THR A 77 -8.35 5.96 5.49
C THR A 77 -6.83 6.07 5.58
N LEU A 78 -6.08 5.14 4.98
CA LEU A 78 -4.62 5.19 4.89
C LEU A 78 -4.13 6.47 4.20
N ARG A 79 -4.73 6.87 3.07
CA ARG A 79 -4.33 8.09 2.35
C ARG A 79 -4.62 9.36 3.14
N LEU A 80 -5.69 9.39 3.93
CA LEU A 80 -5.95 10.50 4.84
C LEU A 80 -4.92 10.57 5.96
N GLU A 81 -4.53 9.43 6.53
CA GLU A 81 -3.49 9.35 7.56
C GLU A 81 -2.12 9.79 7.02
N GLN A 82 -1.76 9.32 5.82
CA GLN A 82 -0.56 9.76 5.11
C GLN A 82 -0.52 11.28 4.96
N LEU A 83 -1.61 11.91 4.50
CA LEU A 83 -1.64 13.36 4.29
C LEU A 83 -1.64 14.16 5.59
N LYS A 84 -2.28 13.64 6.66
CA LYS A 84 -2.19 14.24 8.00
C LYS A 84 -0.77 14.20 8.53
N TRP A 85 -0.08 13.09 8.27
CA TRP A 85 1.30 12.90 8.65
C TRP A 85 2.22 13.85 7.89
N ASP A 86 2.16 13.87 6.56
CA ASP A 86 2.92 14.78 5.69
C ASP A 86 2.76 16.25 6.14
N LYS A 87 1.54 16.64 6.52
CA LYS A 87 1.26 17.99 7.02
C LYS A 87 1.91 18.27 8.38
N THR A 88 1.67 17.39 9.36
CA THR A 88 2.26 17.53 10.71
C THR A 88 3.77 17.68 10.61
N LEU A 89 4.34 16.89 9.71
CA LEU A 89 5.75 16.86 9.42
C LEU A 89 6.23 18.16 8.74
N SER A 90 5.52 18.67 7.73
CA SER A 90 5.83 19.96 7.09
C SER A 90 5.75 21.16 8.06
N ASN A 91 4.79 21.16 8.99
CA ASN A 91 4.63 22.24 9.95
C ASN A 91 5.83 22.35 10.91
N LYS A 92 6.37 21.19 11.35
CA LYS A 92 7.53 21.13 12.24
C LYS A 92 8.78 21.75 11.61
N ASN A 93 8.96 21.62 10.29
CA ASN A 93 10.13 22.19 9.60
C ASN A 93 10.03 23.70 9.37
N SER A 94 8.80 24.24 9.28
CA SER A 94 8.59 25.68 9.10
C SER A 94 8.80 26.49 10.39
N ALA A 95 8.70 25.84 11.55
CA ALA A 95 9.03 26.45 12.83
C ALA A 95 10.55 26.30 13.07
N PRO A 96 11.26 27.36 13.52
CA PRO A 96 12.63 27.19 14.00
C PRO A 96 12.63 26.14 15.11
N CYS A 97 13.28 24.99 14.87
CA CYS A 97 13.29 23.79 15.72
C CYS A 97 13.23 24.13 17.22
N SER A 98 12.02 24.11 17.77
CA SER A 98 11.81 23.83 19.18
C SER A 98 11.91 22.30 19.27
N SER A 99 12.83 21.78 20.08
CA SER A 99 13.31 20.39 20.14
C SER A 99 12.28 19.27 20.40
N SER A 100 10.99 19.44 20.09
CA SER A 100 9.95 18.42 20.26
C SER A 100 9.63 17.68 18.96
N LEU A 101 10.63 16.98 18.42
CA LEU A 101 10.41 15.92 17.43
C LEU A 101 9.89 14.64 18.13
N ILE A 102 8.88 14.80 18.98
CA ILE A 102 8.08 13.68 19.52
C ILE A 102 7.17 13.26 18.37
N HIS A 103 7.41 12.06 17.84
CA HIS A 103 6.46 11.41 16.95
C HIS A 103 6.00 10.12 17.60
N GLU A 104 4.78 10.16 18.15
CA GLU A 104 4.02 8.95 18.48
C GLU A 104 3.77 8.20 17.17
N TYR A 105 4.32 6.99 17.05
CA TYR A 105 3.86 6.03 16.06
C TYR A 105 2.39 5.72 16.38
N PRO A 106 1.44 5.92 15.45
CA PRO A 106 0.12 5.33 15.63
C PRO A 106 0.31 3.82 15.54
N HIS A 107 0.18 3.14 16.69
CA HIS A 107 0.10 1.69 16.72
C HIS A 107 -1.06 1.25 15.84
N SER A 108 -0.78 0.40 14.86
CA SER A 108 -1.81 -0.36 14.17
C SER A 108 -2.50 -1.22 15.22
N ASN A 109 -3.75 -0.90 15.54
CA ASN A 109 -4.61 -1.78 16.32
C ASN A 109 -4.83 -3.06 15.52
N SER A 110 -3.96 -4.06 15.71
CA SER A 110 -4.31 -5.43 15.39
C SER A 110 -5.19 -5.94 16.52
N ASP A 111 -6.50 -5.77 16.38
CA ASP A 111 -7.47 -6.45 17.23
C ASP A 111 -7.30 -7.96 17.04
N ARG A 112 -6.57 -8.59 17.96
CA ARG A 112 -6.49 -10.05 18.10
C ARG A 112 -7.24 -10.43 19.37
N GLU A 113 -8.55 -10.62 19.25
CA GLU A 113 -9.37 -11.21 20.30
C GLU A 113 -9.16 -12.73 20.36
N GLY A 114 -8.51 -13.18 21.44
CA GLY A 114 -9.01 -14.22 22.36
C GLY A 114 -9.03 -15.70 21.96
N ALA A 115 -8.21 -16.52 22.64
CA ALA A 115 -8.66 -17.77 23.26
C ALA A 115 -7.78 -18.16 24.47
N PHE A 116 -8.45 -18.38 25.60
CA PHE A 116 -8.01 -18.93 26.90
C PHE A 116 -7.22 -20.25 26.72
N GLY A 117 -6.27 -20.70 27.56
CA GLY A 117 -6.02 -20.49 28.99
C GLY A 117 -6.14 -21.84 29.71
N ILE A 118 -5.02 -22.53 29.99
CA ILE A 118 -4.93 -23.55 31.05
C ILE A 118 -3.53 -23.55 31.66
N ASN A 119 -3.50 -23.43 32.99
CA ASN A 119 -2.31 -23.50 33.85
C ASN A 119 -1.70 -24.91 33.88
N GLU A 120 -0.38 -25.00 34.03
CA GLU A 120 0.29 -25.69 35.15
C GLU A 120 1.83 -25.49 35.08
N GLU A 121 2.38 -24.89 36.14
CA GLU A 121 3.79 -24.95 36.57
C GLU A 121 3.95 -26.21 37.49
N PRO A 122 5.17 -26.73 37.83
CA PRO A 122 6.38 -25.95 38.07
C PRO A 122 7.79 -26.60 37.81
N HIS A 123 8.81 -25.74 37.95
CA HIS A 123 10.23 -25.94 38.32
C HIS A 123 11.22 -26.66 37.37
N SER A 124 12.22 -25.91 36.87
CA SER A 124 13.65 -26.15 37.24
C SER A 124 14.59 -25.05 36.70
N ASN A 125 15.66 -24.79 37.46
CA ASN A 125 16.71 -23.79 37.24
C ASN A 125 17.61 -24.10 36.03
N SER A 126 18.15 -23.06 35.37
CA SER A 126 19.60 -22.73 35.32
C SER A 126 19.98 -21.90 34.08
N ASP A 127 20.77 -20.86 34.37
CA ASP A 127 21.92 -20.31 33.65
C ASP A 127 21.82 -19.69 32.24
N HIS A 128 22.20 -18.40 32.22
CA HIS A 128 22.92 -17.62 31.20
C HIS A 128 22.94 -18.11 29.74
N ASP A 129 22.31 -17.33 28.86
CA ASP A 129 23.02 -16.57 27.83
C ASP A 129 22.14 -15.45 27.24
N GLY A 130 22.64 -14.23 27.27
CA GLY A 130 21.96 -13.03 26.78
C GLY A 130 22.06 -12.90 25.26
N ALA A 131 21.08 -13.45 24.55
CA ALA A 131 20.87 -13.18 23.13
C ALA A 131 19.95 -11.95 22.98
N PHE A 132 20.50 -10.83 22.53
CA PHE A 132 19.72 -9.65 22.17
C PHE A 132 18.96 -9.91 20.86
N GLY A 133 17.64 -9.90 20.96
CA GLY A 133 16.72 -10.11 19.85
C GLY A 133 16.71 -8.92 18.87
N ILE A 134 16.90 -9.24 17.60
CA ILE A 134 16.67 -8.35 16.47
C ILE A 134 15.15 -8.30 16.24
N TYR A 135 14.54 -7.11 16.36
CA TYR A 135 13.20 -6.87 15.84
C TYR A 135 13.29 -6.64 14.33
N SER A 136 12.91 -7.63 13.54
CA SER A 136 12.53 -7.48 12.14
C SER A 136 11.48 -8.52 11.80
N SER A 137 10.22 -8.08 11.74
CA SER A 137 9.08 -8.90 11.35
C SER A 137 8.79 -8.69 9.86
N VAL A 138 9.60 -9.31 9.01
CA VAL A 138 9.21 -9.98 7.75
C VAL A 138 10.32 -11.02 7.49
N LYS A 139 10.01 -12.31 7.68
CA LYS A 139 10.92 -13.40 7.29
C LYS A 139 10.92 -13.50 5.77
N ALA A 140 12.06 -13.22 5.15
CA ALA A 140 12.37 -13.68 3.81
C ALA A 140 13.19 -14.96 3.97
N ASP A 141 12.63 -16.10 3.57
CA ASP A 141 13.34 -17.37 3.56
C ASP A 141 14.30 -17.41 2.36
N ASN A 142 15.57 -17.71 2.65
CA ASN A 142 16.61 -17.99 1.68
C ASN A 142 16.40 -19.37 1.07
N ILE A 143 16.28 -19.47 -0.26
CA ILE A 143 16.49 -20.72 -0.99
C ILE A 143 17.34 -20.40 -2.23
N LEU A 144 18.59 -20.85 -2.20
CA LEU A 144 19.49 -21.00 -3.35
C LEU A 144 19.75 -22.51 -3.55
N ASP A 145 20.13 -22.84 -4.78
CA ASP A 145 20.49 -24.15 -5.34
C ASP A 145 19.35 -25.05 -5.83
N THR A 146 19.05 -24.94 -7.13
CA THR A 146 19.12 -26.11 -8.02
C THR A 146 19.17 -25.67 -9.49
N ALA A 147 20.31 -25.93 -10.13
CA ALA A 147 20.50 -25.80 -11.57
C ALA A 147 19.87 -27.01 -12.30
N TRP A 148 19.07 -26.76 -13.34
CA TRP A 148 18.78 -27.76 -14.37
C TRP A 148 18.81 -27.12 -15.76
N VAL A 149 19.51 -27.83 -16.65
CA VAL A 149 19.84 -27.53 -18.03
C VAL A 149 18.80 -28.19 -18.94
N VAL A 150 18.12 -27.43 -19.79
CA VAL A 150 17.41 -27.87 -21.01
C VAL A 150 17.37 -26.61 -21.91
N GLY A 151 17.94 -26.53 -23.12
CA GLY A 151 17.88 -27.45 -24.24
C GLY A 151 16.95 -26.83 -25.30
N SER A 152 17.36 -25.76 -25.97
CA SER A 152 16.56 -25.06 -26.99
C SER A 152 16.63 -25.78 -28.34
N GLU A 153 15.53 -26.36 -28.79
CA GLU A 153 15.34 -26.81 -30.17
C GLU A 153 14.89 -25.63 -31.03
N GLN A 154 15.66 -25.36 -32.08
CA GLN A 154 15.45 -24.29 -33.05
C GLN A 154 14.58 -24.84 -34.19
N GLY A 155 13.31 -24.46 -34.22
CA GLY A 155 12.39 -24.76 -35.32
C GLY A 155 12.66 -23.85 -36.53
N GLN A 156 13.08 -24.48 -37.63
CA GLN A 156 13.35 -23.88 -38.93
C GLN A 156 12.03 -23.58 -39.66
N LEU A 157 11.75 -22.31 -39.98
CA LEU A 157 10.64 -21.93 -40.87
C LEU A 157 11.18 -21.61 -42.26
N VAL A 158 10.65 -22.36 -43.22
CA VAL A 158 10.73 -22.18 -44.67
C VAL A 158 9.84 -21.01 -45.05
N GLY A 159 10.40 -20.02 -45.76
CA GLY A 159 9.68 -18.89 -46.33
C GLY A 159 10.05 -18.74 -47.79
N GLU A 160 9.06 -18.96 -48.63
CA GLU A 160 9.04 -19.05 -50.09
C GLU A 160 9.20 -17.67 -50.75
N GLU A 161 9.89 -17.65 -51.88
CA GLU A 161 10.24 -16.51 -52.72
C GLU A 161 9.12 -16.20 -53.75
N VAL A 162 9.24 -15.07 -54.46
CA VAL A 162 8.47 -14.60 -55.65
C VAL A 162 7.25 -13.71 -55.29
N ASP A 163 7.04 -12.50 -55.82
CA ASP A 163 7.32 -11.94 -57.14
C ASP A 163 7.51 -10.40 -57.10
N GLU A 164 8.35 -9.88 -57.99
CA GLU A 164 8.59 -8.45 -58.24
C GLU A 164 7.56 -7.88 -59.23
N THR A 165 7.14 -6.62 -59.05
CA THR A 165 6.88 -5.69 -60.17
C THR A 165 7.15 -4.24 -59.75
N PRO A 166 7.58 -3.35 -60.66
CA PRO A 166 8.15 -2.05 -60.31
C PRO A 166 7.27 -0.83 -60.67
N ASP A 167 7.80 0.33 -60.28
CA ASP A 167 7.57 1.69 -60.80
C ASP A 167 6.47 2.57 -60.18
N ALA A 168 6.91 3.55 -59.38
CA ALA A 168 6.53 4.96 -59.53
C ALA A 168 7.45 5.88 -58.71
N GLU A 169 8.30 6.63 -59.42
CA GLU A 169 9.13 7.71 -58.88
C GLU A 169 8.28 8.92 -58.45
N VAL A 170 8.44 9.39 -57.21
CA VAL A 170 8.14 10.79 -56.81
C VAL A 170 9.14 11.22 -55.73
N PRO A 171 9.86 12.35 -55.89
CA PRO A 171 10.79 12.85 -54.89
C PRO A 171 10.08 13.85 -53.96
N LEU A 172 10.02 13.54 -52.67
CA LEU A 172 9.71 14.52 -51.63
C LEU A 172 10.80 14.50 -50.56
N SER A 173 11.72 15.46 -50.71
CA SER A 173 12.71 15.81 -49.70
C SER A 173 12.00 16.36 -48.45
N SER A 174 12.30 15.81 -47.29
CA SER A 174 12.06 16.43 -45.98
C SER A 174 13.18 16.03 -45.02
N PRO A 175 13.53 16.89 -44.05
CA PRO A 175 14.84 16.89 -43.42
C PRO A 175 14.98 15.79 -42.37
N SER A 176 16.20 15.27 -42.27
CA SER A 176 16.71 14.38 -41.24
C SER A 176 16.53 14.98 -39.85
N HIS A 177 15.66 14.37 -39.04
CA HIS A 177 15.71 14.48 -37.60
C HIS A 177 16.49 13.27 -37.09
N GLU A 178 17.68 13.50 -36.56
CA GLU A 178 18.43 12.50 -35.80
C GLU A 178 17.66 12.23 -34.49
N GLU A 179 17.15 11.01 -34.32
CA GLU A 179 16.84 10.46 -33.00
C GLU A 179 18.08 9.70 -32.51
N PRO A 180 18.54 9.92 -31.27
CA PRO A 180 19.59 9.10 -30.69
C PRO A 180 19.01 7.74 -30.31
N ASP A 181 19.56 6.70 -30.94
CA ASP A 181 19.53 5.34 -30.45
C ASP A 181 19.92 5.30 -28.98
N SER A 182 19.05 4.72 -28.17
CA SER A 182 19.40 4.23 -26.84
C SER A 182 18.75 2.89 -26.66
N ASP A 183 19.49 1.88 -27.12
CA ASP A 183 19.52 0.52 -26.60
C ASP A 183 19.25 0.51 -25.09
N LEU A 184 18.09 -0.01 -24.71
CA LEU A 184 17.90 -0.59 -23.39
C LEU A 184 17.50 -2.05 -23.60
N GLY A 185 18.53 -2.89 -23.53
CA GLY A 185 18.44 -4.33 -23.46
C GLY A 185 17.42 -4.74 -22.40
N LEU A 186 16.38 -5.39 -22.88
CA LEU A 186 15.28 -5.95 -22.12
C LEU A 186 15.79 -7.25 -21.46
N GLU A 187 16.44 -7.13 -20.31
CA GLU A 187 16.57 -8.26 -19.38
C GLU A 187 15.33 -8.27 -18.47
N ASP A 188 14.40 -9.17 -18.79
CA ASP A 188 13.39 -9.66 -17.86
C ASP A 188 14.10 -10.40 -16.73
N PRO A 189 13.75 -10.18 -15.45
CA PRO A 189 13.42 -11.40 -14.71
C PRO A 189 12.43 -11.29 -13.52
N PHE A 190 11.80 -12.45 -13.29
CA PHE A 190 11.21 -13.01 -12.06
C PHE A 190 9.78 -12.62 -11.67
N GLY A 191 8.85 -13.53 -12.00
CA GLY A 191 7.62 -13.74 -11.26
C GLY A 191 7.89 -14.46 -9.93
N ILE A 192 7.44 -13.86 -8.82
CA ILE A 192 7.38 -14.51 -7.51
C ILE A 192 5.91 -14.76 -7.21
N SER A 193 5.52 -16.04 -7.25
CA SER A 193 4.22 -16.52 -6.81
C SER A 193 4.18 -16.53 -5.27
N SER A 194 3.29 -15.72 -4.68
CA SER A 194 2.98 -15.76 -3.25
C SER A 194 1.72 -16.59 -3.05
N SER A 195 1.90 -17.88 -2.76
CA SER A 195 0.84 -18.81 -2.39
C SER A 195 0.57 -18.71 -0.89
N VAL A 196 -0.50 -18.01 -0.51
CA VAL A 196 -1.09 -18.06 0.84
C VAL A 196 -2.41 -18.80 0.74
N LYS A 197 -2.50 -19.94 1.44
CA LYS A 197 -3.68 -20.84 1.44
C LYS A 197 -4.89 -20.17 2.09
N ALA A 198 -6.07 -20.38 1.50
CA ALA A 198 -7.30 -19.63 1.73
C ALA A 198 -8.33 -20.31 2.64
N ASP A 199 -7.93 -21.20 3.55
CA ASP A 199 -8.88 -22.10 4.24
C ASP A 199 -9.53 -21.54 5.52
N ASP A 200 -9.20 -20.32 5.96
CA ASP A 200 -9.68 -19.79 7.27
C ASP A 200 -10.89 -18.83 7.20
N PHE A 201 -11.41 -18.49 6.01
CA PHE A 201 -12.38 -17.37 5.90
C PHE A 201 -13.87 -17.74 6.04
N LEU A 202 -14.23 -19.03 5.98
CA LEU A 202 -15.65 -19.45 5.97
C LEU A 202 -16.29 -19.64 7.35
N ASP A 203 -15.52 -19.64 8.45
CA ASP A 203 -16.08 -19.86 9.79
C ASP A 203 -16.61 -18.58 10.45
N ALA A 204 -16.13 -17.39 10.07
CA ALA A 204 -16.57 -16.12 10.65
C ALA A 204 -17.99 -15.68 10.20
N VAL A 205 -18.51 -16.24 9.11
CA VAL A 205 -19.83 -15.89 8.54
C VAL A 205 -20.95 -16.83 9.02
N ARG A 206 -20.62 -17.89 9.78
CA ARG A 206 -21.59 -18.93 10.19
C ARG A 206 -22.41 -18.60 11.45
N ILE A 207 -22.18 -17.46 12.11
CA ILE A 207 -22.80 -17.15 13.43
C ILE A 207 -24.26 -16.67 13.35
N VAL A 208 -24.84 -16.44 12.16
CA VAL A 208 -26.27 -16.07 12.03
C VAL A 208 -27.07 -17.17 11.34
N ARG A 209 -27.20 -18.33 12.00
CA ARG A 209 -28.24 -19.32 11.64
C ARG A 209 -28.66 -20.18 12.83
N SER A 210 -29.64 -19.72 13.61
CA SER A 210 -30.81 -20.49 14.09
C SER A 210 -31.45 -19.81 15.31
N GLY A 211 -32.75 -19.52 15.21
CA GLY A 211 -33.55 -18.99 16.32
C GLY A 211 -34.98 -18.69 15.92
N ARG A 212 -35.62 -19.58 15.13
CA ARG A 212 -37.04 -19.47 14.77
C ARG A 212 -37.88 -20.22 15.80
N ARG A 213 -38.53 -19.43 16.67
CA ARG A 213 -39.82 -19.63 17.37
C ARG A 213 -40.26 -21.06 17.71
N GLU A 214 -40.27 -21.36 19.00
CA GLU A 214 -41.39 -22.08 19.64
C GLU A 214 -41.95 -21.17 20.75
N SER A 215 -43.24 -20.90 20.65
CA SER A 215 -44.04 -20.19 21.65
C SER A 215 -44.57 -21.19 22.67
N VAL A 216 -44.22 -20.99 23.94
CA VAL A 216 -44.88 -21.65 25.08
C VAL A 216 -45.21 -20.58 26.11
N ASP A 217 -46.50 -20.47 26.41
CA ASP A 217 -47.07 -19.67 27.50
C ASP A 217 -46.47 -20.09 28.85
N GLY A 218 -46.02 -19.13 29.65
CA GLY A 218 -45.46 -19.41 30.97
C GLY A 218 -45.11 -18.15 31.76
N GLU A 219 -46.10 -17.68 32.51
CA GLU A 219 -46.03 -17.09 33.86
C GLU A 219 -44.92 -16.09 34.21
N VAL A 220 -45.35 -14.86 34.48
CA VAL A 220 -44.55 -13.70 34.90
C VAL A 220 -44.03 -13.89 36.33
N ALA A 221 -42.74 -14.16 36.47
CA ALA A 221 -42.01 -14.00 37.73
C ALA A 221 -41.18 -12.71 37.69
N ASP A 222 -41.56 -11.78 38.55
CA ASP A 222 -40.91 -10.50 38.83
C ASP A 222 -39.48 -10.72 39.37
N ARG A 223 -38.47 -10.53 38.52
CA ARG A 223 -37.06 -10.48 38.92
C ARG A 223 -36.51 -9.08 38.69
N LYS A 224 -36.36 -8.35 39.79
CA LYS A 224 -35.47 -7.18 39.91
C LYS A 224 -34.04 -7.58 39.53
N TYR A 225 -33.58 -7.12 38.37
CA TYR A 225 -32.17 -7.15 38.03
C TYR A 225 -31.47 -6.00 38.76
N HIS A 226 -30.52 -6.35 39.62
CA HIS A 226 -29.56 -5.39 40.14
C HIS A 226 -28.62 -4.97 39.00
N GLU A 227 -28.66 -3.68 38.70
CA GLU A 227 -27.75 -3.00 37.78
C GLU A 227 -26.35 -3.02 38.41
N VAL A 228 -25.54 -4.00 38.01
CA VAL A 228 -24.12 -4.04 38.36
C VAL A 228 -23.41 -2.97 37.52
N GLN A 229 -23.03 -1.87 38.17
CA GLN A 229 -22.10 -0.89 37.59
C GLN A 229 -20.82 -1.60 37.18
N ARG A 230 -20.65 -1.81 35.87
CA ARG A 230 -19.35 -2.17 35.29
C ARG A 230 -18.45 -0.94 35.40
N SER A 231 -17.46 -1.02 36.27
CA SER A 231 -16.35 -0.07 36.30
C SER A 231 -15.68 -0.03 34.93
N SER A 232 -15.40 1.19 34.46
CA SER A 232 -14.64 1.45 33.24
C SER A 232 -13.29 0.73 33.28
N PRO A 233 -12.79 0.21 32.15
CA PRO A 233 -11.45 -0.37 32.11
C PRO A 233 -10.45 0.72 32.48
N VAL A 234 -9.66 0.45 33.50
CA VAL A 234 -8.50 1.26 33.89
C VAL A 234 -7.56 1.24 32.69
N ARG A 235 -7.45 2.40 32.04
CA ARG A 235 -6.53 2.63 30.95
C ARG A 235 -5.14 2.74 31.58
N GLU A 236 -4.35 1.68 31.48
CA GLU A 236 -2.92 1.75 31.77
C GLU A 236 -2.29 2.66 30.69
N GLU A 237 -2.01 3.90 31.07
CA GLU A 237 -1.16 4.80 30.28
C GLU A 237 0.25 4.22 30.31
N LEU A 238 0.58 3.46 29.27
CA LEU A 238 1.95 2.99 29.03
C LEU A 238 2.85 4.19 28.75
N ASP A 239 3.76 4.47 29.68
CA ASP A 239 4.89 5.41 29.54
C ASP A 239 5.67 5.13 28.26
N SER A 240 5.30 5.80 27.16
CA SER A 240 5.88 5.65 25.82
C SER A 240 6.83 6.80 25.45
N ASN A 241 7.64 7.25 26.42
CA ASN A 241 8.58 8.37 26.28
C ASN A 241 10.05 7.92 26.42
N SER A 242 10.64 7.17 25.48
CA SER A 242 12.06 6.79 25.66
C SER A 242 12.98 6.73 24.44
N GLY A 243 12.52 7.02 23.22
CA GLY A 243 13.38 6.88 22.03
C GLY A 243 14.15 8.15 21.62
N LEU A 244 13.47 9.29 21.51
CA LEU A 244 14.00 10.46 20.80
C LEU A 244 14.36 11.67 21.69
N ASP A 245 13.89 11.71 22.95
CA ASP A 245 14.20 12.82 23.88
C ASP A 245 15.67 12.85 24.31
N LYS A 246 16.44 11.79 24.04
CA LYS A 246 17.86 11.72 24.35
C LYS A 246 18.75 12.56 23.42
N TYR A 247 18.22 13.03 22.29
CA TYR A 247 19.00 13.74 21.27
C TYR A 247 19.01 15.27 21.41
N GLY A 248 18.19 15.84 22.29
CA GLY A 248 18.13 17.30 22.52
C GLY A 248 19.40 17.93 23.10
N ILE A 249 20.41 17.12 23.45
CA ILE A 249 21.68 17.59 24.04
C ILE A 249 22.84 17.53 23.03
N TYR A 250 22.73 16.75 21.94
CA TYR A 250 23.82 16.61 21.00
C TYR A 250 23.75 17.75 19.98
N SER A 251 24.78 18.60 19.98
CA SER A 251 24.97 19.62 18.95
C SER A 251 25.39 19.03 17.60
N GLN A 252 25.80 17.76 17.57
CA GLN A 252 26.32 17.08 16.39
C GLN A 252 25.92 15.60 16.36
N VAL A 253 25.71 15.07 15.16
CA VAL A 253 25.40 13.67 14.86
C VAL A 253 26.53 13.06 14.04
N THR A 254 26.99 11.86 14.42
CA THR A 254 27.96 11.05 13.69
C THR A 254 27.28 10.22 12.61
N SER A 255 28.03 9.76 11.60
CA SER A 255 27.46 8.83 10.61
C SER A 255 27.10 7.48 11.19
N ALA A 256 27.77 7.03 12.25
CA ALA A 256 27.39 5.80 12.95
C ALA A 256 26.00 5.92 13.59
N GLU A 257 25.73 7.03 14.32
CA GLU A 257 24.40 7.33 14.88
C GLU A 257 23.34 7.49 13.78
N PHE A 258 23.70 8.10 12.65
CA PHE A 258 22.83 8.18 11.47
C PHE A 258 22.47 6.80 10.89
N LEU A 259 23.44 5.90 10.75
CA LEU A 259 23.21 4.54 10.26
C LEU A 259 22.37 3.72 11.24
N GLU A 260 22.60 3.88 12.53
CA GLU A 260 21.84 3.21 13.60
C GLU A 260 20.35 3.56 13.53
N PHE A 261 20.00 4.79 13.16
CA PHE A 261 18.60 5.20 12.93
C PHE A 261 17.88 4.32 11.89
N PHE A 262 18.62 3.78 10.92
CA PHE A 262 18.10 2.87 9.90
C PHE A 262 18.35 1.40 10.22
N GLY A 263 18.77 1.07 11.45
CA GLY A 263 19.10 -0.29 11.87
C GLY A 263 20.38 -0.84 11.22
N ILE A 264 21.25 0.04 10.72
CA ILE A 264 22.50 -0.33 10.07
C ILE A 264 23.64 -0.06 11.06
N PHE A 265 24.40 -1.10 11.40
CA PHE A 265 25.53 -0.97 12.33
C PHE A 265 26.83 -0.63 11.60
N SER A 266 27.61 0.31 12.14
CA SER A 266 28.95 0.62 11.64
C SER A 266 29.89 1.09 12.75
N SER A 267 31.15 0.66 12.69
CA SER A 267 32.15 0.91 13.73
C SER A 267 33.18 2.00 13.39
N GLU A 268 33.23 2.50 12.16
CA GLU A 268 34.43 3.18 11.64
C GLU A 268 34.33 4.70 11.45
N TYR A 269 33.15 5.30 11.57
CA TYR A 269 32.97 6.70 11.16
C TYR A 269 32.80 7.68 12.32
N ARG A 270 33.74 8.62 12.44
CA ARG A 270 33.78 9.63 13.51
C ARG A 270 33.48 11.06 13.05
N ARG A 271 33.19 11.28 11.76
CA ARG A 271 32.84 12.61 11.26
C ARG A 271 31.53 13.07 11.90
N LYS A 272 31.50 14.32 12.35
CA LYS A 272 30.37 14.92 13.07
C LYS A 272 29.76 16.03 12.22
N VAL A 273 28.44 16.04 12.13
CA VAL A 273 27.66 17.05 11.39
C VAL A 273 26.69 17.72 12.37
N PRO A 274 26.44 19.04 12.29
CA PRO A 274 25.47 19.69 13.14
C PRO A 274 24.10 19.00 13.11
N SER A 275 23.50 18.75 14.28
CA SER A 275 22.27 17.94 14.39
C SER A 275 21.14 18.46 13.52
N LYS A 276 20.97 19.78 13.43
CA LYS A 276 19.95 20.40 12.57
C LYS A 276 20.08 20.02 11.09
N GLN A 277 21.29 19.82 10.58
CA GLN A 277 21.50 19.38 9.19
C GLN A 277 21.19 17.89 9.04
N ALA A 278 21.65 17.06 9.98
CA ALA A 278 21.35 15.64 10.00
C ALA A 278 19.84 15.37 10.13
N GLU A 279 19.14 16.13 10.99
CA GLU A 279 17.68 16.09 11.16
C GLU A 279 16.94 16.36 9.84
N GLY A 280 17.39 17.36 9.06
CA GLY A 280 16.81 17.65 7.74
C GLY A 280 16.91 16.47 6.78
N LEU A 281 18.04 15.76 6.78
CA LEU A 281 18.24 14.57 5.95
C LEU A 281 17.41 13.38 6.44
N LEU A 282 17.48 13.09 7.75
CA LEU A 282 16.71 12.02 8.39
C LEU A 282 15.22 12.19 8.12
N PHE A 283 14.73 13.42 8.21
CA PHE A 283 13.37 13.79 7.86
C PHE A 283 13.00 13.40 6.42
N GLN A 284 13.84 13.75 5.43
CA GLN A 284 13.52 13.48 4.02
C GLN A 284 13.55 11.99 3.70
N LEU A 285 14.48 11.24 4.29
CA LEU A 285 14.56 9.79 4.17
C LEU A 285 13.37 9.09 4.84
N HIS A 286 12.98 9.55 6.03
CA HIS A 286 11.84 9.01 6.76
C HIS A 286 10.50 9.34 6.07
N LEU A 287 10.38 10.52 5.47
CA LEU A 287 9.23 10.89 4.63
C LEU A 287 9.04 9.94 3.45
N ASP A 288 10.11 9.60 2.75
CA ASP A 288 10.06 8.64 1.65
C ASP A 288 9.68 7.23 2.14
N GLU A 289 10.36 6.74 3.19
CA GLU A 289 10.05 5.45 3.81
C GLU A 289 8.57 5.35 4.21
N ARG A 290 8.06 6.35 4.94
CA ARG A 290 6.69 6.33 5.43
C ARG A 290 5.69 6.31 4.28
N ARG A 291 5.93 7.09 3.23
CA ARG A 291 5.09 7.07 2.01
C ARG A 291 5.12 5.71 1.34
N ASN A 292 6.29 5.06 1.29
CA ASN A 292 6.41 3.71 0.75
C ASN A 292 5.67 2.68 1.61
N THR A 293 5.71 2.78 2.95
CA THR A 293 4.88 1.95 3.85
C THR A 293 3.39 2.11 3.55
N PHE A 294 2.88 3.35 3.45
CA PHE A 294 1.47 3.59 3.11
C PHE A 294 1.08 3.01 1.74
N ASN A 295 1.99 3.02 0.75
CA ASN A 295 1.74 2.39 -0.54
C ASN A 295 1.70 0.86 -0.44
N LEU A 296 2.61 0.25 0.33
CA LEU A 296 2.62 -1.19 0.57
C LEU A 296 1.33 -1.63 1.28
N ASP A 297 0.87 -0.87 2.26
CA ASP A 297 -0.39 -1.16 2.97
C ASP A 297 -1.60 -1.02 2.03
N ALA A 298 -1.63 0.03 1.19
CA ALA A 298 -2.69 0.20 0.20
C ALA A 298 -2.71 -0.94 -0.81
N ARG A 299 -1.53 -1.33 -1.32
CA ARG A 299 -1.35 -2.47 -2.21
C ARG A 299 -1.82 -3.77 -1.56
N TYR A 300 -1.44 -4.03 -0.32
CA TYR A 300 -1.86 -5.22 0.42
C TYR A 300 -3.39 -5.36 0.48
N TYR A 301 -4.11 -4.27 0.79
CA TYR A 301 -5.57 -4.32 0.80
C TYR A 301 -6.19 -4.52 -0.58
N PHE A 302 -5.54 -4.01 -1.62
CA PHE A 302 -6.00 -4.14 -2.98
C PHE A 302 -5.72 -5.53 -3.58
N GLU A 303 -4.52 -6.08 -3.38
CA GLU A 303 -4.15 -7.44 -3.82
C GLU A 303 -5.04 -8.50 -3.17
N ARG A 304 -5.41 -8.33 -1.89
CA ARG A 304 -6.38 -9.21 -1.25
C ARG A 304 -7.74 -9.23 -1.94
N PHE A 305 -8.17 -8.12 -2.54
CA PHE A 305 -9.38 -8.09 -3.36
C PHE A 305 -9.16 -8.84 -4.68
N LEU A 306 -8.03 -8.63 -5.34
CA LEU A 306 -7.72 -9.29 -6.62
C LEU A 306 -7.59 -10.80 -6.50
N GLN A 307 -6.97 -11.30 -5.42
CA GLN A 307 -6.84 -12.74 -5.15
C GLN A 307 -8.19 -13.46 -5.11
N ALA A 308 -9.24 -12.78 -4.61
CA ALA A 308 -10.59 -13.35 -4.59
C ALA A 308 -11.23 -13.45 -5.99
N CYS A 309 -10.65 -12.82 -7.01
CA CYS A 309 -11.11 -12.87 -8.41
C CYS A 309 -10.36 -13.90 -9.25
N GLU A 310 -9.30 -14.53 -8.74
CA GLU A 310 -8.48 -15.53 -9.44
C GLU A 310 -9.09 -16.94 -9.30
N GLU A 311 -10.38 -17.09 -9.60
CA GLU A 311 -11.14 -18.29 -9.24
C GLU A 311 -10.83 -19.54 -10.10
N ASP A 312 -10.09 -19.43 -11.22
CA ASP A 312 -9.90 -20.56 -12.14
C ASP A 312 -8.49 -20.63 -12.79
N GLY A 313 -7.56 -21.35 -12.14
CA GLY A 313 -6.50 -22.09 -12.83
C GLY A 313 -5.05 -21.58 -12.73
N PRO A 314 -4.07 -22.46 -13.00
CA PRO A 314 -2.63 -22.18 -12.84
C PRO A 314 -2.13 -21.08 -13.78
N VAL A 315 -1.32 -20.18 -13.19
CA VAL A 315 -0.31 -19.17 -13.65
C VAL A 315 -0.20 -18.76 -15.14
N ASP A 316 -0.60 -19.58 -16.10
CA ASP A 316 -0.49 -19.30 -17.55
C ASP A 316 -1.78 -18.73 -18.17
N ALA A 317 -2.83 -18.52 -17.37
CA ALA A 317 -4.10 -18.02 -17.87
C ALA A 317 -4.07 -16.49 -18.06
N THR A 318 -4.29 -16.07 -19.31
CA THR A 318 -4.71 -14.72 -19.71
C THR A 318 -5.56 -14.06 -18.62
N PRO A 319 -5.29 -12.80 -18.22
CA PRO A 319 -5.99 -12.14 -17.12
C PRO A 319 -7.48 -12.38 -17.23
N SER A 320 -8.04 -12.99 -16.18
CA SER A 320 -9.42 -13.44 -16.19
C SER A 320 -10.33 -12.27 -16.57
N THR A 321 -11.06 -12.39 -17.68
CA THR A 321 -12.16 -11.50 -18.03
C THR A 321 -13.36 -11.69 -17.09
N ALA A 322 -13.17 -12.34 -15.93
CA ALA A 322 -14.18 -12.55 -14.91
C ALA A 322 -14.69 -11.20 -14.41
N ASN A 323 -15.80 -10.79 -15.00
CA ASN A 323 -16.57 -9.66 -14.51
C ASN A 323 -17.53 -10.19 -13.45
N HIS A 324 -17.28 -9.86 -12.19
CA HIS A 324 -18.31 -10.02 -11.16
C HIS A 324 -19.40 -8.96 -11.36
N LYS A 325 -20.65 -9.28 -11.04
CA LYS A 325 -21.75 -8.33 -11.20
C LYS A 325 -21.90 -7.48 -9.95
N ILE A 326 -22.00 -6.17 -10.14
CA ILE A 326 -22.33 -5.22 -9.08
C ILE A 326 -23.75 -5.54 -8.57
N PRO A 327 -23.96 -5.86 -7.28
CA PRO A 327 -25.20 -6.49 -6.82
C PRO A 327 -26.51 -5.72 -7.09
N TYR A 328 -26.50 -4.40 -6.96
CA TYR A 328 -27.69 -3.56 -7.13
C TYR A 328 -27.94 -3.11 -8.58
N SER A 329 -26.89 -3.04 -9.41
CA SER A 329 -27.02 -2.53 -10.79
C SER A 329 -26.99 -3.65 -11.83
N GLY A 330 -26.50 -4.84 -11.46
CA GLY A 330 -26.22 -5.94 -12.37
C GLY A 330 -25.12 -5.65 -13.39
N ARG A 331 -24.49 -4.47 -13.34
CA ARG A 331 -23.42 -4.08 -14.25
C ARG A 331 -22.17 -4.92 -13.97
N PRO A 332 -21.42 -5.32 -15.00
CA PRO A 332 -20.14 -5.97 -14.80
C PRO A 332 -19.14 -4.98 -14.19
N PHE A 333 -18.45 -5.39 -13.13
CA PHE A 333 -17.26 -4.72 -12.61
C PHE A 333 -16.03 -5.29 -13.31
N ARG A 334 -15.18 -4.41 -13.86
CA ARG A 334 -14.05 -4.83 -14.73
C ARG A 334 -12.78 -5.06 -13.92
N SER A 335 -12.80 -6.05 -13.02
CA SER A 335 -11.67 -6.39 -12.16
C SER A 335 -10.39 -6.68 -12.95
N GLY A 336 -10.48 -7.33 -14.11
CA GLY A 336 -9.31 -7.61 -14.97
C GLY A 336 -8.60 -6.34 -15.47
N ALA A 337 -9.34 -5.35 -15.98
CA ALA A 337 -8.76 -4.08 -16.44
C ALA A 337 -8.12 -3.31 -15.28
N LEU A 338 -8.80 -3.30 -14.13
CA LEU A 338 -8.26 -2.69 -12.91
C LEU A 338 -7.00 -3.40 -12.41
N ALA A 339 -6.96 -4.73 -12.43
CA ALA A 339 -5.79 -5.54 -12.05
C ALA A 339 -4.60 -5.26 -12.98
N GLN A 340 -4.83 -5.18 -14.30
CA GLN A 340 -3.80 -4.86 -15.28
C GLN A 340 -3.23 -3.45 -15.05
N ALA A 341 -4.09 -2.46 -14.83
CA ALA A 341 -3.67 -1.10 -14.54
C ALA A 341 -2.87 -1.01 -13.23
N ALA A 342 -3.29 -1.75 -12.20
CA ALA A 342 -2.58 -1.84 -10.93
C ALA A 342 -1.22 -2.53 -11.07
N ALA A 343 -1.13 -3.63 -11.81
CA ALA A 343 0.14 -4.32 -12.08
C ALA A 343 1.14 -3.39 -12.77
N HIS A 344 0.68 -2.55 -13.70
CA HIS A 344 1.53 -1.53 -14.32
C HIS A 344 2.05 -0.49 -13.32
N ILE A 345 1.22 -0.06 -12.36
CA ILE A 345 1.66 0.84 -11.28
C ILE A 345 2.68 0.13 -10.37
N PHE A 346 2.43 -1.13 -10.01
CA PHE A 346 3.28 -1.88 -9.08
C PHE A 346 4.67 -2.13 -9.66
N ARG A 347 4.77 -2.54 -10.92
CA ARG A 347 6.04 -2.75 -11.62
C ARG A 347 6.95 -1.50 -11.56
N LEU A 348 6.35 -0.31 -11.67
CA LEU A 348 7.09 0.95 -11.59
C LEU A 348 7.46 1.34 -10.15
N SER A 349 6.73 0.84 -9.16
CA SER A 349 6.99 1.10 -7.73
C SER A 349 8.03 0.15 -7.12
N GLU A 350 8.15 -1.07 -7.65
CA GLU A 350 9.05 -2.12 -7.15
C GLU A 350 10.52 -1.90 -7.49
N GLY A 351 10.84 -0.97 -8.39
CA GLY A 351 12.24 -0.66 -8.77
C GLY A 351 13.12 -0.18 -7.61
N SER A 352 12.53 0.23 -6.49
CA SER A 352 13.25 0.55 -5.25
C SER A 352 13.42 -0.70 -4.38
N THR A 353 14.37 -1.56 -4.72
CA THR A 353 14.72 -2.70 -3.85
C THR A 353 15.22 -2.21 -2.49
N ASN A 354 14.96 -2.97 -1.41
CA ASN A 354 15.54 -2.70 -0.08
C ASN A 354 17.06 -2.50 -0.16
N TYR A 355 17.72 -3.22 -1.06
CA TYR A 355 19.15 -3.11 -1.30
C TYR A 355 19.57 -1.75 -1.91
N ALA A 356 18.81 -1.21 -2.89
CA ALA A 356 19.09 0.12 -3.44
C ALA A 356 19.00 1.21 -2.37
N ARG A 357 18.02 1.10 -1.47
CA ARG A 357 17.87 1.99 -0.31
C ARG A 357 19.04 1.88 0.65
N ILE A 358 19.41 0.66 1.07
CA ILE A 358 20.53 0.42 1.98
C ILE A 358 21.83 0.98 1.39
N ARG A 359 22.09 0.72 0.10
CA ARG A 359 23.27 1.26 -0.61
C ARG A 359 23.30 2.78 -0.59
N LYS A 360 22.16 3.44 -0.83
CA LYS A 360 22.05 4.90 -0.78
C LYS A 360 22.37 5.45 0.63
N VAL A 361 21.83 4.82 1.67
CA VAL A 361 22.10 5.22 3.07
C VAL A 361 23.58 5.06 3.42
N HIS A 362 24.24 3.99 2.97
CA HIS A 362 25.69 3.85 3.10
C HIS A 362 26.47 4.92 2.34
N GLN A 363 26.13 5.21 1.09
CA GLN A 363 26.79 6.25 0.30
C GLN A 363 26.71 7.64 0.97
N ILE A 364 25.58 7.93 1.60
CA ILE A 364 25.41 9.15 2.40
C ILE A 364 26.34 9.14 3.62
N ALA A 365 26.40 8.02 4.34
CA ALA A 365 27.25 7.87 5.52
C ALA A 365 28.76 7.91 5.19
N ASP A 366 29.18 7.40 4.03
CA ASP A 366 30.55 7.49 3.55
C ASP A 366 30.96 8.94 3.26
N ASN A 367 29.99 9.76 2.80
CA ASN A 367 30.16 11.17 2.50
C ASN A 367 29.74 12.11 3.64
N TRP A 368 29.73 11.60 4.89
CA TRP A 368 29.20 12.33 6.06
C TRP A 368 30.04 13.55 6.44
N THR A 369 29.69 14.67 5.84
CA THR A 369 30.25 16.01 6.03
C THR A 369 29.09 17.01 6.01
N SER A 370 29.26 18.21 6.55
CA SER A 370 28.18 19.21 6.56
C SER A 370 27.68 19.55 5.16
N GLU A 371 28.60 19.66 4.20
CA GLU A 371 28.29 19.90 2.78
C GLU A 371 27.60 18.68 2.15
N GLY A 372 28.16 17.47 2.34
CA GLY A 372 27.59 16.24 1.80
C GLY A 372 26.19 15.92 2.36
N VAL A 373 25.94 16.18 3.63
CA VAL A 373 24.59 16.02 4.24
C VAL A 373 23.60 17.03 3.68
N LEU A 374 24.02 18.29 3.49
CA LEU A 374 23.17 19.31 2.88
C LEU A 374 22.83 18.96 1.42
N GLU A 375 23.82 18.53 0.64
CA GLU A 375 23.63 18.08 -0.74
C GLU A 375 22.70 16.87 -0.81
N ALA A 376 22.95 15.84 0.03
CA ALA A 376 22.10 14.66 0.12
C ALA A 376 20.65 15.02 0.51
N THR A 377 20.46 16.00 1.40
CA THR A 377 19.13 16.46 1.82
C THR A 377 18.38 17.06 0.64
N LYS A 378 19.02 17.99 -0.07
CA LYS A 378 18.43 18.64 -1.25
C LYS A 378 18.10 17.64 -2.34
N ARG A 379 19.03 16.72 -2.62
CA ARG A 379 18.85 15.65 -3.60
C ARG A 379 17.68 14.74 -3.22
N GLN A 380 17.58 14.32 -1.96
CA GLN A 380 16.46 13.49 -1.49
C GLN A 380 15.12 14.23 -1.62
N GLU A 381 15.08 15.53 -1.30
CA GLU A 381 13.87 16.35 -1.47
C GLU A 381 13.42 16.41 -2.94
N GLU A 382 14.35 16.65 -3.86
CA GLU A 382 14.10 16.66 -5.31
C GLU A 382 13.62 15.30 -5.82
N GLU A 383 14.27 14.21 -5.40
CA GLU A 383 13.88 12.84 -5.75
C GLU A 383 12.48 12.49 -5.19
N ASN A 384 12.17 12.92 -3.95
CA ASN A 384 10.85 12.74 -3.34
C ASN A 384 9.76 13.48 -4.14
N ALA A 385 10.02 14.72 -4.54
CA ALA A 385 9.09 15.52 -5.33
C ALA A 385 8.89 14.93 -6.73
N TYR A 386 9.98 14.51 -7.37
CA TYR A 386 9.96 13.86 -8.69
C TYR A 386 9.17 12.55 -8.66
N SER A 387 9.44 11.67 -7.70
CA SER A 387 8.75 10.39 -7.53
C SER A 387 7.24 10.56 -7.34
N LEU A 388 6.83 11.52 -6.51
CA LEU A 388 5.40 11.83 -6.32
C LEU A 388 4.73 12.29 -7.62
N LYS A 389 5.40 13.18 -8.38
CA LYS A 389 4.89 13.68 -9.67
C LYS A 389 4.79 12.55 -10.69
N GLN A 390 5.81 11.70 -10.79
CA GLN A 390 5.86 10.58 -11.72
C GLN A 390 4.74 9.57 -11.43
N ARG A 391 4.54 9.18 -10.15
CA ARG A 391 3.46 8.29 -9.73
C ARG A 391 2.09 8.84 -10.12
N LEU A 392 1.84 10.13 -9.89
CA LEU A 392 0.58 10.76 -10.29
C LEU A 392 0.38 10.77 -11.81
N GLN A 393 1.45 11.02 -12.57
CA GLN A 393 1.42 10.97 -14.04
C GLN A 393 1.07 9.57 -14.56
N ILE A 394 1.68 8.52 -13.98
CA ILE A 394 1.40 7.12 -14.35
C ILE A 394 -0.07 6.80 -14.10
N LYS A 395 -0.62 7.14 -12.92
CA LYS A 395 -2.04 6.92 -12.60
C LYS A 395 -2.98 7.60 -13.60
N ARG A 396 -2.66 8.83 -14.00
CA ARG A 396 -3.44 9.57 -14.99
C ARG A 396 -3.39 8.90 -16.36
N GLU A 397 -2.23 8.38 -16.75
CA GLU A 397 -2.12 7.64 -18.01
C GLU A 397 -2.92 6.36 -17.98
N GLN A 398 -2.82 5.59 -16.90
CA GLN A 398 -3.64 4.38 -16.69
C GLN A 398 -5.14 4.71 -16.69
N MET A 399 -5.54 5.81 -16.06
CA MET A 399 -6.92 6.30 -16.15
C MET A 399 -7.32 6.62 -17.60
N ARG A 400 -6.47 7.30 -18.39
CA ARG A 400 -6.79 7.56 -19.81
C ARG A 400 -6.99 6.28 -20.61
N VAL A 401 -6.19 5.25 -20.35
CA VAL A 401 -6.37 3.92 -20.96
C VAL A 401 -7.72 3.33 -20.56
N MET A 402 -8.04 3.30 -19.27
CA MET A 402 -9.32 2.79 -18.75
C MET A 402 -10.54 3.57 -19.31
N LEU A 403 -10.43 4.89 -19.45
CA LEU A 403 -11.48 5.72 -20.06
C LEU A 403 -11.69 5.38 -21.55
N LYS A 404 -10.61 5.12 -22.31
CA LYS A 404 -10.70 4.68 -23.71
C LYS A 404 -11.36 3.31 -23.84
N GLU A 405 -11.21 2.45 -22.84
CA GLU A 405 -11.90 1.16 -22.76
C GLU A 405 -13.37 1.29 -22.33
N GLY A 406 -13.83 2.49 -22.01
CA GLY A 406 -15.23 2.78 -21.65
C GLY A 406 -15.54 2.63 -20.17
N ILE A 407 -14.53 2.60 -19.29
CA ILE A 407 -14.71 2.78 -17.84
C ILE A 407 -15.00 4.27 -17.61
N GLN A 408 -15.97 4.60 -16.76
CA GLN A 408 -16.33 6.00 -16.50
C GLN A 408 -15.40 6.61 -15.45
N ASN A 409 -15.14 7.92 -15.53
CA ASN A 409 -14.23 8.62 -14.61
C ASN A 409 -14.67 8.55 -13.13
N GLY A 410 -15.96 8.36 -12.90
CA GLY A 410 -16.54 8.23 -11.56
C GLY A 410 -16.72 6.79 -11.11
N ASP A 411 -16.29 5.78 -11.89
CA ASP A 411 -16.45 4.38 -11.50
C ASP A 411 -15.46 4.00 -10.39
N LEU A 412 -15.83 2.99 -9.59
CA LEU A 412 -15.00 2.50 -8.48
C LEU A 412 -13.62 2.04 -8.95
N GLU A 413 -13.51 1.54 -10.17
CA GLU A 413 -12.26 1.14 -10.80
C GLU A 413 -11.26 2.31 -10.84
N VAL A 414 -11.72 3.48 -11.29
CA VAL A 414 -10.86 4.67 -11.40
C VAL A 414 -10.52 5.22 -10.01
N ILE A 415 -11.46 5.17 -9.07
CA ILE A 415 -11.21 5.57 -7.69
C ILE A 415 -10.16 4.66 -7.03
N ALA A 416 -10.30 3.33 -7.17
CA ALA A 416 -9.35 2.37 -6.64
C ALA A 416 -7.95 2.58 -7.22
N LEU A 417 -7.84 2.81 -8.53
CA LEU A 417 -6.57 3.12 -9.21
C LEU A 417 -5.86 4.33 -8.58
N PHE A 418 -6.59 5.41 -8.29
CA PHE A 418 -5.96 6.61 -7.72
C PHE A 418 -5.52 6.43 -6.27
N LEU A 419 -6.13 5.49 -5.53
CA LEU A 419 -5.78 5.18 -4.15
C LEU A 419 -4.55 4.26 -4.01
N LEU A 420 -4.19 3.50 -5.04
CA LEU A 420 -2.90 2.77 -5.14
C LEU A 420 -1.73 3.72 -5.25
#